data_AF-A0A7N2KN97-F1
#
_entry.id   AF-A0A7N2KN97-F1
#
_cell.length_a   1.000
_cell.length_b   1.000
_cell.length_c   1.000
_cell.angle_alpha   90.00
_cell.angle_beta   90.00
_cell.angle_gamma   90.00
#
_symmetry.space_group_name_H-M   'P 1'
#
loop_
_entity.id
_entity.type
_entity.pdbx_description
1 polymer ?
#
loop_
_entity_poly.entity_id
_entity_poly.type
_entity_poly.pdbx_seq_one_letter_code
_entity_poly.pdbx_strand_id
1 'polypeptide(L)'
;MANIVLLLVPLFLIFNIISLPLPARAISSCNGPCKTLNDCNGQLICINGKCNDDPDVGSHTCSGGGGGGGGGSSPSPSQNCKSSGTLTCGGNSYPQYRCSPPLTSSTQARLTLNDFSEGGDGGGPSECDEKYHNNSERVVALSTGWYNHGSRCGKMIRITASNGRSVTAKVVDECDSVNGCDAEHAGQPPCKNNIVDGSSAVWNALGLNQDLGNVGVTWSMA
;
A
#
# COMPACT_ATOMS: atom_id res chain seq x y z
N MET A 1 25.69 70.61 22.41
CA MET A 1 25.85 69.20 22.82
C MET A 1 25.09 68.35 21.83
N ALA A 2 25.79 67.70 20.90
CA ALA A 2 25.17 66.86 19.87
C ALA A 2 25.11 65.41 20.37
N ASN A 3 23.90 64.87 20.52
CA ASN A 3 23.69 63.48 20.88
C ASN A 3 23.72 62.61 19.62
N ILE A 4 24.76 61.80 19.49
CA ILE A 4 24.90 60.76 18.46
C ILE A 4 24.17 59.52 18.99
N VAL A 5 23.02 59.19 18.41
CA VAL A 5 22.32 57.94 18.69
C VAL A 5 22.94 56.86 17.79
N LEU A 6 23.70 55.95 18.39
CA LEU A 6 24.25 54.78 17.73
C LEU A 6 23.11 53.77 17.49
N LEU A 7 22.69 53.60 16.23
CA LEU A 7 21.76 52.54 15.82
C LEU A 7 22.51 51.20 15.77
N LEU A 8 22.34 50.37 16.80
CA LEU A 8 22.75 48.97 16.78
C LEU A 8 21.64 48.14 16.12
N VAL A 9 21.85 47.73 14.87
CA VAL A 9 20.99 46.77 14.17
C VAL A 9 21.32 45.37 14.70
N PRO A 10 20.35 44.57 15.17
CA PRO A 10 20.62 43.22 15.63
C PRO A 10 20.83 42.30 14.42
N LEU A 11 22.06 41.81 14.27
CA LEU A 11 22.49 40.84 13.26
C LEU A 11 21.97 39.42 13.57
N PHE A 12 20.64 39.25 13.69
CA PHE A 12 20.02 37.98 14.12
C PHE A 12 18.98 37.39 13.16
N LEU A 13 19.04 37.74 11.87
CA LEU A 13 18.10 37.22 10.86
C LEU A 13 18.79 36.51 9.67
N ILE A 14 19.78 35.64 9.93
CA ILE A 14 20.41 34.85 8.84
C ILE A 14 20.51 33.34 9.14
N PHE A 15 19.81 32.81 10.15
CA PHE A 15 19.85 31.36 10.48
C PHE A 15 18.47 30.68 10.48
N ASN A 16 17.59 31.03 9.54
CA ASN A 16 16.42 30.21 9.22
C ASN A 16 16.38 29.88 7.73
N ILE A 17 17.48 29.29 7.26
CA ILE A 17 17.54 28.67 5.94
C ILE A 17 17.05 27.21 6.10
N ILE A 18 15.75 27.03 5.92
CA ILE A 18 15.17 25.90 5.17
C ILE A 18 15.66 24.50 5.62
N SER A 19 15.05 23.95 6.67
CA SER A 19 15.01 22.49 6.87
C SER A 19 13.87 21.89 6.01
N LEU A 20 14.04 21.92 4.69
CA LEU A 20 13.21 21.09 3.80
C LEU A 20 13.67 19.64 3.96
N PRO A 21 12.78 18.66 4.19
CA PRO A 21 13.16 17.26 4.04
C PRO A 21 13.53 17.04 2.58
N LEU A 22 14.80 16.71 2.34
CA LEU A 22 15.27 16.28 1.03
C LEU A 22 14.35 15.16 0.54
N PRO A 23 13.84 15.20 -0.70
CA PRO A 23 13.15 14.06 -1.28
C PRO A 23 14.16 12.91 -1.35
N ALA A 24 13.95 11.87 -0.53
CA ALA A 24 14.70 10.63 -0.61
C ALA A 24 14.44 10.02 -1.99
N ARG A 25 15.36 10.28 -2.93
CA ARG A 25 15.40 9.59 -4.21
C ARG A 25 15.93 8.20 -3.92
N ALA A 26 15.14 7.16 -4.17
CA ALA A 26 15.67 5.79 -4.18
C ALA A 26 16.82 5.71 -5.21
N ILE A 27 17.99 5.21 -4.79
CA ILE A 27 19.26 5.38 -5.51
C ILE A 27 19.64 4.10 -6.28
N SER A 28 19.24 2.92 -5.79
CA SER A 28 19.77 1.64 -6.28
C SER A 28 18.71 0.61 -6.64
N SER A 29 18.92 -0.01 -7.80
CA SER A 29 18.28 -1.27 -8.21
C SER A 29 19.06 -2.48 -7.65
N CYS A 30 18.68 -3.71 -8.04
CA CYS A 30 19.33 -4.94 -7.62
C CYS A 30 20.87 -4.88 -7.66
N ASN A 31 21.51 -5.37 -6.60
CA ASN A 31 22.96 -5.34 -6.37
C ASN A 31 23.59 -3.94 -6.30
N GLY A 32 22.80 -2.87 -6.38
CA GLY A 32 23.25 -1.49 -6.23
C GLY A 32 23.57 -1.14 -4.77
N PRO A 33 24.44 -0.15 -4.53
CA PRO A 33 24.85 0.25 -3.18
C PRO A 33 23.69 0.86 -2.37
N CYS A 34 23.67 0.57 -1.07
CA CYS A 34 22.75 1.16 -0.11
C CYS A 34 23.37 1.25 1.29
N LYS A 35 22.81 2.13 2.13
CA LYS A 35 23.12 2.26 3.56
C LYS A 35 21.89 2.05 4.44
N THR A 36 20.72 2.41 3.93
CA THR A 36 19.42 2.35 4.61
C THR A 36 18.39 1.69 3.69
N LEU A 37 17.26 1.27 4.27
CA LEU A 37 16.16 0.66 3.52
C LEU A 37 15.63 1.57 2.41
N ASN A 38 15.65 2.90 2.61
CA ASN A 38 15.14 3.88 1.65
C ASN A 38 16.06 4.11 0.44
N ASP A 39 17.27 3.56 0.44
CA ASP A 39 18.20 3.70 -0.69
C ASP A 39 17.87 2.74 -1.84
N CYS A 40 17.03 1.73 -1.57
CA CYS A 40 16.68 0.67 -2.49
C CYS A 40 15.32 0.91 -3.16
N ASN A 41 15.22 0.57 -4.45
CA ASN A 41 14.01 0.76 -5.22
C ASN A 41 12.96 -0.33 -4.94
N GLY A 42 11.69 0.05 -4.87
CA GLY A 42 10.55 -0.86 -4.77
C GLY A 42 10.53 -1.66 -3.48
N GLN A 43 10.53 -2.99 -3.60
CA GLN A 43 10.45 -3.95 -2.49
C GLN A 43 11.82 -4.44 -2.01
N LEU A 44 12.91 -3.91 -2.56
CA LEU A 44 14.26 -4.33 -2.21
C LEU A 44 14.66 -3.83 -0.82
N ILE A 45 15.38 -4.66 -0.08
CA ILE A 45 15.96 -4.29 1.21
C ILE A 45 17.48 -4.15 1.11
N CYS A 46 18.06 -3.34 2.00
CA CYS A 46 19.50 -3.16 2.06
C CYS A 46 20.17 -4.25 2.91
N ILE A 47 20.81 -5.23 2.25
CA ILE A 47 21.53 -6.32 2.92
C ILE A 47 23.01 -6.21 2.58
N ASN A 48 23.88 -6.15 3.60
CA ASN A 48 25.33 -6.04 3.42
C ASN A 48 25.76 -4.91 2.48
N GLY A 49 25.07 -3.76 2.56
CA GLY A 49 25.35 -2.59 1.74
C GLY A 49 24.89 -2.68 0.28
N LYS A 50 24.06 -3.68 -0.06
CA LYS A 50 23.48 -3.85 -1.40
C LYS A 50 21.96 -4.08 -1.36
N CYS A 51 21.27 -3.53 -2.34
CA CYS A 51 19.84 -3.76 -2.52
C CYS A 51 19.58 -5.17 -3.03
N ASN A 52 18.89 -5.98 -2.24
CA ASN A 52 18.57 -7.37 -2.51
C ASN A 52 17.09 -7.65 -2.26
N ASP A 53 16.65 -8.80 -2.75
CA ASP A 53 15.34 -9.35 -2.39
C ASP A 53 15.21 -9.54 -0.88
N ASP A 54 14.01 -9.30 -0.36
CA ASP A 54 13.69 -9.54 1.04
C ASP A 54 13.46 -11.05 1.25
N PRO A 55 14.34 -11.75 2.01
CA PRO A 55 14.27 -13.18 2.20
C PRO A 55 13.03 -13.60 3.01
N ASP A 56 12.45 -12.70 3.80
CA ASP A 56 11.28 -12.98 4.63
C ASP A 56 9.97 -12.76 3.85
N VAL A 57 10.03 -12.04 2.72
CA VAL A 57 8.88 -11.70 1.88
C VAL A 57 8.87 -12.50 0.57
N GLY A 58 9.94 -13.23 0.24
CA GLY A 58 10.02 -14.08 -0.94
C GLY A 58 9.98 -13.32 -2.27
N SER A 59 10.50 -12.08 -2.30
CA SER A 59 10.59 -11.35 -3.57
C SER A 59 11.64 -11.99 -4.48
N HIS A 60 11.37 -12.04 -5.79
CA HIS A 60 12.29 -12.60 -6.80
C HIS A 60 12.75 -11.54 -7.81
N THR A 61 12.92 -10.30 -7.35
CA THR A 61 13.26 -9.13 -8.16
C THR A 61 14.72 -9.17 -8.64
N CYS A 62 15.64 -9.67 -7.81
CA CYS A 62 17.07 -9.76 -8.11
C CYS A 62 17.52 -11.15 -8.57
N SER A 63 16.65 -12.15 -8.46
CA SER A 63 16.95 -13.56 -8.77
C SER A 63 16.78 -13.94 -10.26
N GLY A 64 16.40 -13.00 -11.13
CA GLY A 64 16.05 -13.25 -12.54
C GLY A 64 17.20 -13.24 -13.56
N GLY A 65 18.45 -13.47 -13.16
CA GLY A 65 19.63 -13.38 -14.03
C GLY A 65 20.51 -14.62 -14.04
N GLY A 66 20.00 -15.77 -14.47
CA GLY A 66 20.81 -16.98 -14.65
C GLY A 66 19.95 -18.23 -14.81
N GLY A 67 20.20 -19.01 -15.86
CA GLY A 67 19.30 -20.05 -16.35
C GLY A 67 19.29 -21.38 -15.61
N GLY A 68 18.20 -22.13 -15.84
CA GLY A 68 18.17 -23.61 -15.88
C GLY A 68 17.65 -24.32 -14.63
N GLY A 69 16.53 -25.04 -14.79
CA GLY A 69 16.12 -26.14 -13.88
C GLY A 69 14.72 -25.96 -13.32
N GLY A 70 13.80 -26.84 -13.70
CA GLY A 70 12.36 -26.71 -13.46
C GLY A 70 11.88 -26.94 -12.02
N GLY A 71 10.69 -26.41 -11.74
CA GLY A 71 9.91 -26.69 -10.54
C GLY A 71 9.01 -25.53 -10.13
N GLY A 72 7.75 -25.56 -10.57
CA GLY A 72 6.67 -24.71 -10.04
C GLY A 72 6.69 -23.24 -10.49
N SER A 73 5.97 -22.93 -11.56
CA SER A 73 5.78 -21.57 -12.05
C SER A 73 4.97 -20.72 -11.05
N SER A 74 5.64 -20.11 -10.06
CA SER A 74 5.17 -18.82 -9.55
C SER A 74 5.26 -17.83 -10.71
N PRO A 75 4.15 -17.20 -11.13
CA PRO A 75 4.20 -16.28 -12.25
C PRO A 75 5.13 -15.13 -11.89
N SER A 76 6.16 -14.91 -12.71
CA SER A 76 7.02 -13.72 -12.66
C SER A 76 6.18 -12.47 -12.44
N PRO A 77 6.70 -11.42 -11.77
CA PRO A 77 6.05 -10.11 -11.72
C PRO A 77 6.01 -9.57 -13.15
N SER A 78 4.95 -9.90 -13.87
CA SER A 78 4.68 -9.36 -15.18
C SER A 78 4.58 -7.86 -15.01
N GLN A 79 5.40 -7.09 -15.73
CA GLN A 79 5.25 -5.65 -15.84
C GLN A 79 3.82 -5.24 -16.27
N ASN A 80 3.02 -6.20 -16.75
CA ASN A 80 1.59 -6.07 -16.96
C ASN A 80 0.84 -7.13 -16.14
N CYS A 81 0.43 -6.80 -14.90
CA CYS A 81 -0.52 -7.62 -14.16
C CYS A 81 -1.81 -7.79 -14.99
N LYS A 82 -2.14 -9.04 -15.33
CA LYS A 82 -3.29 -9.41 -16.16
C LYS A 82 -4.28 -10.25 -15.35
N SER A 83 -5.52 -10.26 -15.81
CA SER A 83 -6.54 -11.15 -15.29
C SER A 83 -6.12 -12.61 -15.48
N SER A 84 -6.33 -13.43 -14.44
CA SER A 84 -6.07 -14.87 -14.44
C SER A 84 -7.26 -15.70 -14.93
N GLY A 85 -8.40 -15.06 -15.18
CA GLY A 85 -9.66 -15.72 -15.50
C GLY A 85 -10.86 -14.82 -15.24
N THR A 86 -12.04 -15.40 -15.31
CA THR A 86 -13.30 -14.70 -15.01
C THR A 86 -14.20 -15.57 -14.15
N LEU A 87 -14.87 -14.96 -13.17
CA LEU A 87 -15.92 -15.58 -12.38
C LEU A 87 -17.28 -15.08 -12.84
N THR A 88 -18.25 -15.98 -13.03
CA THR A 88 -19.62 -15.61 -13.43
C THR A 88 -20.52 -15.55 -12.22
N CYS A 89 -21.15 -14.39 -11.98
CA CYS A 89 -22.03 -14.15 -10.84
C CYS A 89 -23.33 -13.50 -11.31
N GLY A 90 -24.47 -14.14 -11.01
CA GLY A 90 -25.78 -13.63 -11.43
C GLY A 90 -25.90 -13.38 -12.94
N GLY A 91 -25.15 -14.12 -13.77
CA GLY A 91 -25.09 -13.95 -15.23
C GLY A 91 -24.09 -12.90 -15.73
N ASN A 92 -23.42 -12.16 -14.85
CA ASN A 92 -22.36 -11.21 -15.19
C ASN A 92 -20.98 -11.83 -15.03
N SER A 93 -20.02 -11.47 -15.90
CA SER A 93 -18.64 -11.96 -15.85
C SER A 93 -17.72 -10.93 -15.19
N TYR A 94 -16.99 -11.34 -14.17
CA TYR A 94 -16.07 -10.51 -13.39
C TYR A 94 -14.64 -11.02 -13.55
N PRO A 95 -13.66 -10.15 -13.81
CA PRO A 95 -12.27 -10.56 -13.96
C PRO A 95 -11.67 -11.00 -12.60
N GLN A 96 -10.95 -12.12 -12.62
CA GLN A 96 -10.17 -12.61 -11.49
C GLN A 96 -8.71 -12.17 -11.64
N TYR A 97 -8.05 -11.89 -10.53
CA TYR A 97 -6.65 -11.48 -10.48
C TYR A 97 -5.91 -12.16 -9.33
N ARG A 98 -4.71 -12.68 -9.63
CA ARG A 98 -3.76 -13.16 -8.61
C ARG A 98 -2.60 -12.19 -8.39
N CYS A 99 -2.65 -11.04 -9.05
CA CYS A 99 -1.62 -10.02 -9.04
C CYS A 99 -2.27 -8.66 -8.86
N SER A 100 -1.47 -7.67 -8.48
CA SER A 100 -1.86 -6.26 -8.39
C SER A 100 -0.84 -5.40 -9.14
N PRO A 101 -1.15 -4.13 -9.45
CA PRO A 101 -0.18 -3.22 -10.02
C PRO A 101 1.10 -3.12 -9.17
N PRO A 102 2.26 -2.80 -9.78
CA PRO A 102 3.52 -2.71 -9.05
C PRO A 102 3.46 -1.72 -7.88
N LEU A 103 4.07 -2.11 -6.76
CA LEU A 103 4.23 -1.20 -5.62
C LEU A 103 5.31 -0.17 -5.91
N THR A 104 5.03 1.06 -5.50
CA THR A 104 5.95 2.20 -5.58
C THR A 104 5.90 2.99 -4.27
N SER A 105 6.70 4.04 -4.15
CA SER A 105 6.60 4.98 -3.03
C SER A 105 5.29 5.80 -3.03
N SER A 106 4.46 5.71 -4.09
CA SER A 106 3.16 6.36 -4.19
C SER A 106 2.23 5.55 -5.10
N THR A 107 1.93 4.32 -4.70
CA THR A 107 1.15 3.34 -5.47
C THR A 107 -0.27 3.86 -5.69
N GLN A 108 -0.70 3.94 -6.95
CA GLN A 108 -2.08 4.33 -7.28
C GLN A 108 -3.06 3.21 -6.93
N ALA A 109 -4.15 3.57 -6.26
CA ALA A 109 -5.20 2.64 -5.86
C ALA A 109 -6.59 3.29 -5.92
N ARG A 110 -7.61 2.45 -5.75
CA ARG A 110 -8.96 2.89 -5.43
C ARG A 110 -9.24 2.54 -3.97
N LEU A 111 -9.72 3.52 -3.22
CA LEU A 111 -10.24 3.33 -1.88
C LEU A 111 -11.73 3.00 -1.97
N THR A 112 -12.13 1.89 -1.37
CA THR A 112 -13.53 1.48 -1.14
C THR A 112 -13.84 1.48 0.35
N LEU A 113 -15.12 1.40 0.69
CA LEU A 113 -15.60 1.34 2.08
C LEU A 113 -15.98 -0.10 2.40
N ASN A 114 -15.47 -0.62 3.51
CA ASN A 114 -15.80 -1.95 4.01
C ASN A 114 -16.15 -1.90 5.50
N ASP A 115 -17.10 -2.75 5.91
CA ASP A 115 -17.45 -3.01 7.29
C ASP A 115 -16.69 -4.25 7.80
N PHE A 116 -15.71 -4.03 8.68
CA PHE A 116 -14.89 -5.09 9.28
C PHE A 116 -15.50 -5.67 10.56
N SER A 117 -16.69 -5.22 10.96
CA SER A 117 -17.34 -5.65 12.19
C SER A 117 -18.13 -6.95 12.02
N GLU A 118 -18.41 -7.63 13.12
CA GLU A 118 -19.20 -8.85 13.12
C GLU A 118 -20.60 -8.60 12.55
N GLY A 119 -20.99 -9.37 11.54
CA GLY A 119 -22.27 -9.20 10.83
C GLY A 119 -22.29 -8.04 9.83
N GLY A 120 -21.14 -7.42 9.57
CA GLY A 120 -20.93 -6.46 8.48
C GLY A 120 -20.87 -7.12 7.10
N ASP A 121 -20.57 -6.31 6.08
CA ASP A 121 -20.45 -6.76 4.68
C ASP A 121 -19.09 -7.41 4.35
N GLY A 122 -18.09 -7.29 5.22
CA GLY A 122 -16.79 -7.97 5.11
C GLY A 122 -16.85 -9.49 5.28
N GLY A 123 -18.01 -10.06 5.62
CA GLY A 123 -18.21 -11.50 5.74
C GLY A 123 -17.59 -12.08 7.03
N GLY A 124 -16.53 -12.87 6.87
CA GLY A 124 -15.84 -13.53 7.98
C GLY A 124 -14.94 -12.59 8.80
N PRO A 125 -14.28 -13.10 9.85
CA PRO A 125 -13.19 -12.39 10.53
C PRO A 125 -12.03 -12.12 9.57
N SER A 126 -11.26 -11.07 9.81
CA SER A 126 -10.16 -10.67 8.94
C SER A 126 -8.98 -11.66 8.95
N GLU A 127 -8.42 -11.92 7.76
CA GLU A 127 -7.48 -13.01 7.51
C GLU A 127 -6.15 -12.90 8.29
N CYS A 128 -5.70 -11.68 8.62
CA CYS A 128 -4.41 -11.51 9.28
C CYS A 128 -4.38 -11.94 10.76
N ASP A 129 -5.49 -11.83 11.46
CA ASP A 129 -5.54 -12.07 12.92
C ASP A 129 -6.81 -12.79 13.40
N GLU A 130 -7.62 -13.30 12.47
CA GLU A 130 -8.84 -14.09 12.70
C GLU A 130 -9.87 -13.33 13.56
N LYS A 131 -9.95 -12.01 13.41
CA LYS A 131 -10.83 -11.15 14.22
C LYS A 131 -11.65 -10.19 13.38
N TYR A 132 -12.79 -9.83 13.95
CA TYR A 132 -13.52 -8.64 13.54
C TYR A 132 -12.86 -7.37 14.11
N HIS A 133 -12.93 -6.28 13.36
CA HIS A 133 -12.44 -4.97 13.77
C HIS A 133 -13.58 -3.96 13.85
N ASN A 134 -13.50 -3.05 14.82
CA ASN A 134 -14.48 -1.97 14.87
C ASN A 134 -14.19 -0.97 13.73
N ASN A 135 -15.21 -0.48 13.02
CA ASN A 135 -15.01 0.51 11.95
C ASN A 135 -14.49 1.89 12.41
N SER A 136 -14.38 2.11 13.72
CA SER A 136 -13.64 3.24 14.31
C SER A 136 -12.13 3.03 14.34
N GLU A 137 -11.64 1.79 14.19
CA GLU A 137 -10.23 1.47 13.99
C GLU A 137 -9.82 1.82 12.57
N ARG A 138 -8.61 2.35 12.38
CA ARG A 138 -8.06 2.62 11.06
C ARG A 138 -7.42 1.35 10.49
N VAL A 139 -8.27 0.49 9.95
CA VAL A 139 -7.88 -0.78 9.33
C VAL A 139 -8.26 -0.82 7.85
N VAL A 140 -7.54 -1.65 7.10
CA VAL A 140 -7.77 -1.89 5.67
C VAL A 140 -7.56 -3.35 5.25
N ALA A 141 -8.23 -3.73 4.17
CA ALA A 141 -7.92 -4.89 3.34
C ALA A 141 -7.13 -4.45 2.10
N LEU A 142 -6.31 -5.34 1.55
CA LEU A 142 -5.59 -5.09 0.29
C LEU A 142 -5.98 -6.14 -0.75
N SER A 143 -6.10 -5.75 -2.03
CA SER A 143 -6.25 -6.71 -3.13
C SER A 143 -5.23 -7.85 -3.06
N THR A 144 -5.60 -9.07 -3.41
CA THR A 144 -4.77 -10.30 -3.34
C THR A 144 -3.29 -10.10 -3.67
N GLY A 145 -2.96 -9.44 -4.79
CA GLY A 145 -1.56 -9.23 -5.18
C GLY A 145 -0.78 -8.28 -4.26
N TRP A 146 -1.45 -7.28 -3.68
CA TRP A 146 -0.89 -6.40 -2.65
C TRP A 146 -0.96 -7.00 -1.24
N TYR A 147 -1.94 -7.86 -0.96
CA TYR A 147 -1.97 -8.63 0.28
C TYR A 147 -0.74 -9.56 0.37
N ASN A 148 -0.40 -10.20 -0.76
CA ASN A 148 0.79 -11.01 -0.95
C ASN A 148 0.93 -12.09 0.13
N HIS A 149 -0.08 -12.95 0.23
CA HIS A 149 -0.11 -14.07 1.19
C HIS A 149 0.18 -13.60 2.64
N GLY A 150 -0.44 -12.49 3.04
CA GLY A 150 -0.29 -11.95 4.39
C GLY A 150 1.04 -11.27 4.68
N SER A 151 1.95 -11.09 3.70
CA SER A 151 3.26 -10.48 3.96
C SER A 151 3.20 -9.03 4.48
N ARG A 152 2.02 -8.40 4.38
CA ARG A 152 1.73 -7.05 4.90
C ARG A 152 0.83 -7.04 6.13
N CYS A 153 0.41 -8.20 6.63
CA CYS A 153 -0.42 -8.30 7.83
C CYS A 153 0.19 -7.56 9.03
N GLY A 154 -0.64 -6.78 9.71
CA GLY A 154 -0.26 -5.96 10.86
C GLY A 154 0.64 -4.76 10.53
N LYS A 155 1.12 -4.61 9.28
CA LYS A 155 1.95 -3.48 8.86
C LYS A 155 1.08 -2.26 8.59
N MET A 156 1.70 -1.10 8.76
CA MET A 156 1.06 0.18 8.54
C MET A 156 1.29 0.64 7.09
N ILE A 157 0.23 1.18 6.48
CA ILE A 157 0.31 1.87 5.20
C ILE A 157 -0.13 3.32 5.36
N ARG A 158 0.45 4.22 4.56
CA ARG A 158 0.04 5.62 4.48
C ARG A 158 -0.78 5.81 3.21
N ILE A 159 -2.05 6.16 3.39
CA ILE A 159 -3.00 6.45 2.31
C ILE A 159 -3.09 7.96 2.14
N THR A 160 -3.06 8.46 0.92
CA THR A 160 -3.17 9.89 0.59
C THR A 160 -4.28 10.10 -0.43
N ALA A 161 -5.23 10.98 -0.08
CA ALA A 161 -6.33 11.36 -0.94
C ALA A 161 -5.97 12.56 -1.83
N SER A 162 -6.77 12.79 -2.88
CA SER A 162 -6.59 13.91 -3.81
C SER A 162 -6.73 15.29 -3.17
N ASN A 163 -7.41 15.39 -2.02
CA ASN A 163 -7.52 16.61 -1.23
C ASN A 163 -6.23 16.91 -0.40
N GLY A 164 -5.18 16.11 -0.56
CA GLY A 164 -3.88 16.28 0.13
C GLY A 164 -3.83 15.72 1.55
N ARG A 165 -4.95 15.23 2.10
CA ARG A 165 -4.99 14.60 3.42
C ARG A 165 -4.42 13.19 3.34
N SER A 166 -3.75 12.77 4.41
CA SER A 166 -3.23 11.41 4.54
C SER A 166 -3.61 10.79 5.87
N VAL A 167 -3.69 9.48 5.90
CA VAL A 167 -3.93 8.69 7.11
C VAL A 167 -3.06 7.44 7.09
N THR A 168 -2.58 7.04 8.27
CA THR A 168 -1.96 5.72 8.45
C THR A 168 -3.02 4.72 8.91
N ALA A 169 -3.05 3.54 8.29
CA ALA A 169 -3.96 2.44 8.61
C ALA A 169 -3.23 1.09 8.64
N LYS A 170 -3.71 0.17 9.46
CA LYS A 170 -3.16 -1.19 9.61
C LYS A 170 -3.79 -2.13 8.59
N VAL A 171 -2.98 -2.91 7.89
CA VAL A 171 -3.48 -3.99 7.04
C VAL A 171 -3.92 -5.15 7.93
N VAL A 172 -5.19 -5.52 7.84
CA VAL A 172 -5.77 -6.62 8.62
C VAL A 172 -6.36 -7.73 7.75
N ASP A 173 -6.54 -7.49 6.46
CA ASP A 173 -7.31 -8.42 5.63
C ASP A 173 -6.89 -8.46 4.16
N GLU A 174 -7.42 -9.45 3.46
CA GLU A 174 -7.39 -9.58 2.02
C GLU A 174 -8.72 -9.10 1.41
N CYS A 175 -8.64 -8.29 0.35
CA CYS A 175 -9.75 -8.07 -0.57
C CYS A 175 -9.61 -9.09 -1.71
N ASP A 176 -10.26 -10.25 -1.57
CA ASP A 176 -10.05 -11.40 -2.47
C ASP A 176 -10.48 -11.06 -3.91
N SER A 177 -9.49 -11.00 -4.80
CA SER A 177 -9.69 -10.69 -6.22
C SER A 177 -9.75 -11.93 -7.11
N VAL A 178 -9.79 -13.11 -6.52
CA VAL A 178 -9.88 -14.43 -7.17
C VAL A 178 -11.26 -15.04 -6.93
N ASN A 179 -11.70 -15.10 -5.67
CA ASN A 179 -12.95 -15.75 -5.26
C ASN A 179 -14.06 -14.74 -4.98
N GLY A 180 -15.27 -15.23 -4.83
CA GLY A 180 -16.48 -14.43 -4.70
C GLY A 180 -17.72 -15.22 -5.07
N CYS A 181 -18.89 -14.59 -4.93
CA CYS A 181 -20.17 -15.10 -5.39
C CYS A 181 -20.58 -16.42 -4.74
N ASP A 182 -20.07 -16.66 -3.55
CA ASP A 182 -20.38 -17.77 -2.68
C ASP A 182 -20.83 -17.22 -1.31
N ALA A 183 -21.17 -18.12 -0.39
CA ALA A 183 -21.67 -17.74 0.93
C ALA A 183 -20.60 -17.06 1.81
N GLU A 184 -19.33 -17.40 1.61
CA GLU A 184 -18.20 -16.83 2.36
C GLU A 184 -18.03 -15.34 2.03
N HIS A 185 -18.22 -14.98 0.76
CA HIS A 185 -18.14 -13.60 0.27
C HIS A 185 -19.51 -12.89 0.26
N ALA A 186 -20.51 -13.39 1.00
CA ALA A 186 -21.87 -12.84 1.02
C ALA A 186 -22.51 -12.66 -0.38
N GLY A 187 -22.12 -13.49 -1.36
CA GLY A 187 -22.56 -13.41 -2.76
C GLY A 187 -21.93 -12.25 -3.56
N GLN A 188 -20.98 -11.50 -3.00
CA GLN A 188 -20.33 -10.38 -3.66
C GLN A 188 -19.33 -10.84 -4.73
N PRO A 189 -19.17 -10.09 -5.83
CA PRO A 189 -18.17 -10.41 -6.86
C PRO A 189 -16.73 -10.31 -6.34
N PRO A 190 -15.76 -10.95 -7.02
CA PRO A 190 -14.36 -10.81 -6.69
C PRO A 190 -13.93 -9.35 -6.71
N CYS A 191 -13.07 -9.01 -5.76
CA CYS A 191 -12.46 -7.70 -5.64
C CYS A 191 -11.67 -7.32 -6.89
N LYS A 192 -11.49 -6.02 -7.12
CA LYS A 192 -10.56 -5.55 -8.15
C LYS A 192 -9.13 -5.69 -7.65
N ASN A 193 -8.16 -5.66 -8.56
CA ASN A 193 -6.75 -5.88 -8.22
C ASN A 193 -5.98 -4.66 -7.73
N ASN A 194 -6.65 -3.52 -7.56
CA ASN A 194 -6.03 -2.25 -7.19
C ASN A 194 -6.81 -1.52 -6.09
N ILE A 195 -7.37 -2.29 -5.15
CA ILE A 195 -8.19 -1.84 -4.04
C ILE A 195 -7.38 -1.76 -2.75
N VAL A 196 -7.57 -0.65 -2.06
CA VAL A 196 -7.38 -0.54 -0.61
C VAL A 196 -8.79 -0.45 -0.04
N ASP A 197 -9.23 -1.45 0.70
CA ASP A 197 -10.60 -1.47 1.22
C ASP A 197 -10.59 -0.97 2.66
N GLY A 198 -11.18 0.19 2.91
CA GLY A 198 -10.97 0.94 4.14
C GLY A 198 -12.19 1.01 5.03
N SER A 199 -11.97 0.89 6.33
CA SER A 199 -12.96 1.17 7.37
C SER A 199 -13.46 2.62 7.34
N SER A 200 -14.63 2.88 7.94
CA SER A 200 -15.19 4.24 8.07
C SER A 200 -14.20 5.24 8.70
N ALA A 201 -13.37 4.81 9.65
CA ALA A 201 -12.35 5.67 10.25
C ALA A 201 -11.28 6.15 9.26
N VAL A 202 -10.90 5.32 8.28
CA VAL A 202 -9.96 5.71 7.20
C VAL A 202 -10.58 6.80 6.34
N TRP A 203 -11.83 6.62 5.91
CA TRP A 203 -12.57 7.61 5.13
C TRP A 203 -12.73 8.94 5.87
N ASN A 204 -13.12 8.88 7.14
CA ASN A 204 -13.32 10.06 7.98
C ASN A 204 -12.00 10.83 8.20
N ALA A 205 -10.89 10.13 8.45
CA ALA A 205 -9.58 10.75 8.62
C ALA A 205 -9.10 11.45 7.35
N LEU A 206 -9.40 10.89 6.18
CA LEU A 206 -9.13 11.49 4.87
C LEU A 206 -10.10 12.63 4.53
N GLY A 207 -11.16 12.83 5.32
CA GLY A 207 -12.19 13.86 5.07
C GLY A 207 -12.97 13.60 3.77
N LEU A 208 -13.23 12.32 3.47
CA LEU A 208 -13.95 11.89 2.28
C LEU A 208 -15.41 11.59 2.62
N ASN A 209 -16.33 11.85 1.67
CA ASN A 209 -17.70 11.40 1.80
C ASN A 209 -17.78 9.90 1.48
N GLN A 210 -18.24 9.10 2.44
CA GLN A 210 -18.43 7.66 2.32
C GLN A 210 -19.44 7.27 1.24
N ASP A 211 -20.43 8.13 0.95
CA ASP A 211 -21.45 7.88 -0.09
C ASP A 211 -20.87 7.81 -1.51
N LEU A 212 -19.63 8.27 -1.71
CA LEU A 212 -18.94 8.12 -3.00
C LEU A 212 -18.66 6.66 -3.32
N GLY A 213 -18.53 5.80 -2.29
CA GLY A 213 -18.27 4.36 -2.37
C GLY A 213 -16.91 3.96 -2.95
N ASN A 214 -16.31 4.78 -3.82
CA ASN A 214 -15.07 4.47 -4.52
C ASN A 214 -14.33 5.74 -4.96
N VAL A 215 -13.13 5.98 -4.45
CA VAL A 215 -12.32 7.17 -4.81
C VAL A 215 -10.88 6.83 -5.15
N GLY A 216 -10.20 7.72 -5.89
CA GLY A 216 -8.78 7.54 -6.22
C GLY A 216 -7.89 7.99 -5.07
N VAL A 217 -6.91 7.18 -4.72
CA VAL A 217 -5.90 7.46 -3.69
C VAL A 217 -4.52 7.01 -4.15
N THR A 218 -3.49 7.43 -3.42
CA THR A 218 -2.19 6.75 -3.45
C THR A 218 -1.85 6.16 -2.10
N TRP A 219 -1.00 5.14 -2.07
CA TRP A 219 -0.51 4.57 -0.83
C TRP A 219 0.95 4.08 -0.90
N SER A 220 1.58 4.00 0.26
CA SER A 220 2.90 3.40 0.47
C SER A 220 2.93 2.66 1.80
N MET A 221 3.93 1.81 2.02
CA MET A 221 4.27 1.40 3.39
C MET A 221 4.61 2.66 4.23
N ALA A 222 4.28 2.63 5.52
CA ALA A 222 4.50 3.73 6.46
C ALA A 222 5.64 3.45 7.45
#